data_AF-A0A250FTV5-F1
#
_entry.id   AF-A0A250FTV5-F1
#
_cell.length_a   1.000
_cell.length_b   1.000
_cell.length_c   1.000
_cell.angle_alpha   90.00
_cell.angle_beta   90.00
_cell.angle_gamma   90.00
#
_symmetry.space_group_name_H-M   'P 1'
#
loop_
_entity.id
_entity.type
_entity.pdbx_description
1 polymer ?
#
loop_
_entity_poly.entity_id
_entity_poly.type
_entity_poly.pdbx_seq_one_letter_code
_entity_poly.pdbx_strand_id
1 'polypeptide(L)' 'MFTLFEIKEIDPKKVQKVRCHYTGRGSNLVEILSPETTRFEVYTSAYPYLEKLIRKYNPNADIEV' A
#
# COMPACT_ATOMS: atom_id res chain seq x y z
N MET A 1 -9.03 -18.05 19.36
CA MET A 1 -9.49 -17.58 18.02
C MET A 1 -8.24 -17.21 17.24
N PHE A 2 -7.84 -18.03 16.27
CA PHE A 2 -6.70 -17.72 15.40
C PHE A 2 -7.24 -17.05 14.15
N THR A 3 -7.05 -15.74 14.02
CA THR A 3 -7.22 -15.06 12.73
C THR A 3 -6.04 -15.49 11.86
N LEU A 4 -6.32 -16.29 10.82
CA LEU A 4 -5.36 -16.53 9.75
C LEU A 4 -5.18 -15.20 9.01
N PHE A 5 -4.02 -14.57 9.16
CA PHE A 5 -3.68 -13.43 8.31
C PHE A 5 -3.12 -13.97 7.00
N GLU A 6 -3.74 -13.59 5.89
CA GLU A 6 -3.17 -13.85 4.57
C GLU A 6 -2.04 -12.84 4.35
N ILE A 7 -0.79 -13.34 4.33
CA ILE A 7 0.37 -12.50 4.01
C ILE A 7 0.50 -12.50 2.48
N LYS A 8 0.25 -11.34 1.86
CA LYS A 8 0.57 -11.11 0.45
C LYS A 8 1.90 -10.41 0.35
N GLU A 9 2.87 -11.08 -0.25
CA GLU A 9 4.18 -10.50 -0.54
C GLU A 9 4.07 -9.58 -1.76
N ILE A 10 4.48 -8.32 -1.60
CA ILE A 10 4.50 -7.33 -2.68
C ILE A 10 5.97 -7.01 -2.97
N ASP A 11 6.44 -7.31 -4.17
CA ASP A 11 7.74 -6.86 -4.65
C ASP A 11 7.67 -5.36 -4.97
N PRO A 12 8.31 -4.48 -4.16
CA PRO A 12 8.19 -3.03 -4.35
C PRO A 12 8.76 -2.56 -5.69
N LYS A 13 9.70 -3.31 -6.31
CA LYS A 13 10.27 -2.97 -7.62
C LYS A 13 9.28 -3.14 -8.77
N LYS A 14 8.23 -3.94 -8.56
CA LYS A 14 7.18 -4.20 -9.55
C LYS A 14 5.93 -3.34 -9.32
N VAL A 15 5.96 -2.44 -8.34
CA VAL A 15 4.89 -1.47 -8.11
C VAL A 15 4.86 -0.48 -9.27
N GLN A 16 3.75 -0.47 -10.00
CA GLN A 16 3.53 0.43 -11.11
C GLN A 16 2.85 1.71 -10.64
N LYS A 17 1.84 1.56 -9.76
CA LYS A 17 1.05 2.67 -9.25
C LYS A 17 0.51 2.37 -7.85
N VAL A 18 0.48 3.39 -7.01
CA VAL A 18 -0.15 3.37 -5.69
C VAL A 18 -1.24 4.43 -5.69
N ARG A 19 -2.47 4.05 -5.33
CA ARG A 19 -3.56 4.99 -5.08
C ARG A 19 -3.93 4.96 -3.61
N CYS A 20 -4.17 6.13 -3.04
CA CYS A 20 -4.61 6.30 -1.67
C CYS A 20 -5.90 7.12 -1.65
N HIS A 21 -6.88 6.64 -0.88
CA HIS A 21 -8.11 7.38 -0.64
C HIS A 21 -8.42 7.41 0.86
N TYR A 22 -8.53 8.60 1.44
CA TYR A 22 -8.91 8.74 2.85
C TYR A 22 -10.35 8.26 3.08
N THR A 23 -10.54 7.35 4.03
CA THR A 23 -11.85 6.71 4.28
C THR A 23 -12.74 7.50 5.24
N GLY A 24 -12.22 8.58 5.84
CA GLY A 24 -12.93 9.33 6.89
C GLY A 24 -12.86 8.69 8.28
N ARG A 25 -12.32 7.47 8.42
CA ARG A 25 -12.26 6.71 9.70
C ARG A 25 -10.86 6.65 10.31
N GLY A 26 -9.98 7.58 9.97
CA GLY A 26 -8.56 7.51 10.36
C GLY A 26 -7.77 6.41 9.65
N SER A 27 -8.33 5.85 8.56
CA SER A 27 -7.67 4.93 7.65
C SER A 27 -7.69 5.47 6.21
N ASN A 28 -6.80 4.90 5.41
CA ASN A 28 -6.71 5.10 3.97
C ASN A 28 -6.98 3.74 3.30
N LEU A 29 -7.82 3.74 2.28
CA LEU A 29 -7.90 2.63 1.35
C LEU A 29 -6.75 2.77 0.36
N VAL A 30 -5.84 1.80 0.37
CA VAL A 30 -4.67 1.77 -0.52
C VAL A 30 -4.86 0.69 -1.57
N GLU A 31 -4.65 1.07 -2.83
CA GLU A 31 -4.57 0.15 -3.97
C GLU A 31 -3.14 0.18 -4.53
N ILE A 32 -2.48 -0.98 -4.53
CA ILE A 32 -1.16 -1.15 -5.13
C ILE A 32 -1.34 -1.97 -6.42
N LEU A 33 -1.05 -1.33 -7.55
CA LEU A 33 -0.96 -1.98 -8.85
C LEU A 33 0.45 -2.56 -8.97
N SER A 34 0.52 -3.87 -8.94
CA SER A 34 1.70 -4.69 -9.21
C SER A 34 1.29 -5.80 -10.21
N PRO A 35 2.09 -6.86 -10.47
CA PRO A 35 1.61 -8.00 -11.26
C PRO A 35 0.25 -8.54 -10.76
N GLU A 36 -0.01 -8.43 -9.46
CA GLU A 36 -1.33 -8.62 -8.87
C GLU A 36 -1.77 -7.33 -8.15
N THR A 37 -2.97 -6.86 -8.46
CA THR A 37 -3.56 -5.70 -7.77
C THR A 37 -3.94 -6.08 -6.36
N THR A 38 -3.38 -5.39 -5.37
CA THR A 38 -3.68 -5.61 -3.96
C THR A 38 -4.35 -4.38 -3.37
N ARG A 39 -5.47 -4.58 -2.66
CA ARG A 39 -6.22 -3.53 -1.97
C ARG A 39 -6.29 -3.83 -0.48
N PHE A 40 -6.01 -2.84 0.35
CA PHE A 40 -6.04 -2.99 1.79
C PHE A 40 -6.23 -1.65 2.48
N GLU A 41 -6.74 -1.69 3.71
CA GLU A 41 -6.81 -0.50 4.56
C GLU A 41 -5.52 -0.34 5.35
N VAL A 42 -5.05 0.90 5.44
CA VAL A 42 -3.88 1.29 6.21
C VAL A 42 -4.28 2.45 7.11
N TYR A 43 -3.91 2.42 8.38
CA TYR A 43 -4.11 3.58 9.24
C TYR A 43 -3.43 4.82 8.65
N THR A 44 -4.08 5.98 8.73
CA THR A 44 -3.53 7.24 8.19
C THR A 44 -2.14 7.54 8.78
N SER A 45 -1.90 7.18 10.04
CA SER A 45 -0.60 7.29 10.71
C SER A 45 0.47 6.32 10.17
N ALA A 46 0.06 5.17 9.63
CA ALA A 46 0.95 4.15 9.09
C ALA A 46 1.29 4.37 7.60
N TYR A 47 0.41 5.07 6.87
CA TYR A 47 0.59 5.32 5.43
C TYR A 47 1.95 5.97 5.06
N PRO A 48 2.46 6.98 5.78
CA PRO A 48 3.78 7.57 5.47
C PRO A 48 4.95 6.57 5.54
N TYR A 49 4.83 5.51 6.34
CA TYR A 49 5.85 4.46 6.41
C TYR A 49 5.78 3.53 5.21
N LEU A 50 4.57 3.18 4.78
CA LEU A 50 4.35 2.41 3.55
C LEU A 50 4.90 3.16 2.33
N GLU A 51 4.60 4.46 2.21
CA GLU A 51 5.09 5.29 1.11
C GLU A 51 6.63 5.31 1.07
N LYS A 52 7.28 5.52 2.23
CA LYS A 52 8.74 5.49 2.35
C LYS A 52 9.34 4.16 1.92
N LEU A 53 8.72 3.04 2.28
CA LEU A 53 9.19 1.70 1.90
C LEU A 53 9.10 1.48 0.39
N ILE A 54 7.99 1.87 -0.22
CA ILE A 54 7.81 1.76 -1.68
C ILE A 54 8.86 2.61 -2.41
N ARG A 55 9.02 3.89 -2.03
CA ARG A 55 10.00 4.79 -2.64
C ARG A 55 11.45 4.34 -2.44
N LYS A 56 11.77 3.73 -1.29
CA LYS A 56 13.13 3.22 -1.01
C LYS A 56 13.57 2.17 -2.03
N TYR A 57 12.67 1.29 -2.46
CA TYR A 57 13.00 0.19 -3.37
C TYR A 57 12.55 0.44 -4.82
N ASN A 58 11.64 1.40 -5.03
CA ASN A 58 11.21 1.88 -6.34
C ASN A 58 11.02 3.41 -6.31
N PRO A 59 12.10 4.19 -6.46
CA PRO A 59 12.06 5.65 -6.41
C PRO A 59 11.15 6.31 -7.45
N ASN A 60 10.86 5.60 -8.54
CA ASN A 60 10.06 6.09 -9.67
C ASN A 60 8.59 5.62 -9.62
N ALA A 61 8.15 5.00 -8.52
CA ALA A 61 6.77 4.58 -8.37
C ALA A 61 5.81 5.78 -8.49
N ASP A 62 4.75 5.63 -9.29
CA ASP A 62 3.66 6.60 -9.37
C ASP A 62 2.78 6.49 -8.11
N ILE A 63 2.76 7.54 -7.28
CA ILE A 63 2.00 7.56 -6.02
C ILE A 63 1.01 8.72 -6.08
N GLU A 64 -0.28 8.36 -6.12
CA GLU A 64 -1.42 9.25 -6.15
C GLU A 64 -2.05 9.31 -4.76
N VAL A 65 -2.19 10.54 -4.21
CA VAL A 65 -2.66 10.83 -2.84
C VAL A 65 -4.00 11.54 -2.88
#